data_AF-A0A1B1FK59-F1
#
_entry.id   AF-A0A1B1FK59-F1
#
_cell.length_a   1.000
_cell.length_b   1.000
_cell.length_c   1.000
_cell.angle_alpha   90.00
_cell.angle_beta   90.00
_cell.angle_gamma   90.00
#
_symmetry.space_group_name_H-M   'P 1'
#
loop_
_entity.id
_entity.type
_entity.pdbx_description
1 polymer ?
#
loop_
_entity_poly.entity_id
_entity_poly.type
_entity_poly.pdbx_seq_one_letter_code
_entity_poly.pdbx_strand_id
1 'polypeptide(L)'
;MGGLYLIINKTTKRFYLGGASNLAQRKGEHRQALYDPNQAKKLSLLFKDEVFLGNSDFYFVPLLIFNTTTVVVDLTNKNTQNKQVALFLDQFIEKSLLENYLNSSLQFNFLNVKTIGRFEIGNTFGGSPNSGSPNQAVSCGNYAWETISAAASTFSVDRRSIRLAIQKNNMQQLTEEEFNLFPHVKISKSEAKTYFQDNNKIQELNILLRKLFPNKPPFPFL
;
A
#
# COMPACT_ATOMS: atom_id res chain seq x y z
N MET A 1 12.03 -15.23 6.08
CA MET A 1 11.82 -15.45 7.53
C MET A 1 11.35 -14.14 8.15
N GLY A 2 10.37 -14.24 9.03
CA GLY A 2 9.82 -13.10 9.77
C GLY A 2 10.56 -12.92 11.10
N GLY A 3 10.35 -11.78 11.75
CA GLY A 3 11.07 -11.50 12.98
C GLY A 3 11.00 -10.07 13.47
N LEU A 4 11.71 -9.82 14.57
CA LEU A 4 12.01 -8.50 15.11
C LEU A 4 13.43 -8.10 14.76
N TYR A 5 13.67 -6.79 14.63
CA TYR A 5 14.98 -6.24 14.37
C TYR A 5 15.18 -4.88 15.04
N LEU A 6 16.44 -4.52 15.23
CA LEU A 6 16.90 -3.17 15.51
C LEU A 6 17.59 -2.56 14.29
N ILE A 7 17.42 -1.26 14.14
CA ILE A 7 18.33 -0.43 13.36
C ILE A 7 19.06 0.47 14.33
N ILE A 8 20.39 0.42 14.35
CA ILE A 8 21.20 1.17 15.31
C ILE A 8 22.07 2.16 14.55
N ASN A 9 21.96 3.43 14.88
CA ASN A 9 22.87 4.45 14.39
C ASN A 9 24.25 4.21 15.01
N LYS A 10 25.27 4.06 14.16
CA LYS A 10 26.64 3.77 14.62
C LYS A 10 27.23 4.92 15.44
N THR A 11 26.83 6.16 15.16
CA THR A 11 27.33 7.37 15.80
C THR A 11 26.54 7.72 17.05
N THR A 12 25.23 7.95 16.92
CA THR A 12 24.39 8.40 18.05
C THR A 12 24.06 7.26 19.03
N LYS A 13 24.26 6.00 18.60
CA LYS A 13 23.84 4.78 19.32
C LYS A 13 22.34 4.70 19.57
N ARG A 14 21.55 5.59 18.97
CA ARG A 14 20.10 5.53 19.03
C ARG A 14 19.60 4.42 18.13
N PHE A 15 18.48 3.82 18.49
CA PHE A 15 17.99 2.62 17.85
C PHE A 15 16.50 2.64 17.57
N TYR A 16 16.14 2.02 16.46
CA TYR A 16 14.78 1.82 16.00
C TYR A 16 14.43 0.34 16.12
N LEU A 17 13.36 -0.01 16.83
CA LEU A 17 12.80 -1.36 16.90
C LEU A 17 11.69 -1.50 15.86
N GLY A 18 11.63 -2.64 15.17
CA GLY A 18 10.50 -2.97 14.32
C GLY A 18 10.33 -4.47 14.07
N GLY A 19 9.11 -4.86 13.69
CA GLY A 19 8.78 -6.19 13.20
C GLY A 19 8.64 -6.25 11.67
N ALA A 20 8.92 -7.41 11.09
CA ALA A 20 8.60 -7.70 9.69
C ALA A 20 8.29 -9.18 9.45
N SER A 21 7.37 -9.45 8.52
CA SER A 21 7.13 -10.81 8.00
C SER A 21 8.29 -11.31 7.11
N ASN A 22 9.11 -10.41 6.58
CA ASN A 22 10.33 -10.74 5.85
C ASN A 22 11.45 -9.75 6.19
N LEU A 23 12.39 -10.17 7.04
CA LEU A 23 13.51 -9.33 7.48
C LEU A 23 14.45 -8.91 6.34
N ALA A 24 14.71 -9.81 5.39
CA ALA A 24 15.61 -9.51 4.27
C ALA A 24 15.03 -8.43 3.35
N GLN A 25 13.74 -8.56 3.01
CA GLN A 25 13.02 -7.53 2.27
C GLN A 25 13.01 -6.22 3.04
N ARG A 26 12.71 -6.27 4.35
CA ARG A 26 12.64 -5.07 5.19
C ARG A 26 13.98 -4.32 5.28
N LYS A 27 15.10 -5.04 5.37
CA LYS A 27 16.45 -4.46 5.29
C LYS A 27 16.66 -3.74 3.96
N GLY A 28 16.23 -4.32 2.85
CA GLY A 28 16.28 -3.70 1.53
C GLY A 28 15.44 -2.43 1.43
N GLU A 29 14.21 -2.45 1.97
CA GLU A 29 13.32 -1.28 2.03
C GLU A 29 13.94 -0.12 2.81
N HIS A 30 14.53 -0.38 3.98
CA HIS A 30 15.23 0.64 4.77
C HIS A 30 16.44 1.17 4.02
N ARG A 31 17.27 0.29 3.44
CA ARG A 31 18.40 0.72 2.62
C ARG A 31 17.94 1.66 1.51
N GLN A 32 16.89 1.31 0.78
CA GLN A 32 16.36 2.16 -0.27
C GLN A 32 15.86 3.50 0.28
N ALA A 33 15.18 3.51 1.42
CA ALA A 33 14.70 4.73 2.07
C ALA A 33 15.83 5.65 2.56
N LEU A 34 17.02 5.11 2.85
CA LEU A 34 18.20 5.91 3.21
C LEU A 34 18.80 6.65 2.01
N TYR A 35 18.64 6.13 0.79
CA TYR A 35 19.27 6.68 -0.42
C TYR A 35 18.28 7.36 -1.39
N ASP A 36 16.97 7.18 -1.21
CA ASP A 36 15.92 7.81 -2.02
C ASP A 36 15.04 8.73 -1.16
N PRO A 37 15.10 10.06 -1.35
CA PRO A 37 14.28 11.04 -0.62
C PRO A 37 12.77 10.78 -0.74
N ASN A 38 12.31 10.17 -1.84
CA ASN A 38 10.90 9.84 -2.03
C ASN A 38 10.46 8.67 -1.15
N GLN A 39 11.38 7.74 -0.84
CA GLN A 39 11.14 6.59 0.02
C GLN A 39 11.42 6.90 1.50
N ALA A 40 12.31 7.88 1.77
CA ALA A 40 12.59 8.38 3.11
C ALA A 40 11.31 8.79 3.85
N LYS A 41 10.26 9.19 3.13
CA LYS A 41 8.91 9.49 3.67
C LYS A 41 8.37 8.41 4.61
N LYS A 42 8.79 7.15 4.45
CA LYS A 42 8.33 5.98 5.23
C LYS A 42 9.12 5.70 6.53
N LEU A 43 10.24 6.37 6.78
CA LEU A 43 11.05 6.23 8.02
C LEU A 43 10.50 7.13 9.13
N SER A 44 10.46 6.73 10.40
CA SER A 44 9.95 7.62 11.48
C SER A 44 10.64 8.99 11.51
N LEU A 45 9.98 10.03 12.03
CA LEU A 45 10.51 11.40 12.03
C LEU A 45 11.91 11.49 12.66
N LEU A 46 12.08 10.94 13.86
CA LEU A 46 13.39 10.93 14.54
C LEU A 46 14.45 10.15 13.76
N PHE A 47 14.06 9.10 13.06
CA PHE A 47 14.98 8.34 12.21
C PHE A 47 15.36 9.16 10.96
N LYS A 48 14.42 9.86 10.32
CA LYS A 48 14.72 10.78 9.21
C LYS A 48 15.73 11.84 9.65
N ASP A 49 15.51 12.46 10.79
CA ASP A 49 16.40 13.51 11.30
C ASP A 49 17.84 12.99 11.40
N GLU A 50 18.04 11.78 11.94
CA GLU A 50 19.37 11.17 11.98
C GLU A 50 19.98 10.84 10.62
N VAL A 51 19.15 10.46 9.63
CA VAL A 51 19.60 10.17 8.27
C VAL A 51 20.04 11.46 7.55
N PHE A 52 19.29 12.54 7.71
CA PHE A 52 19.58 13.83 7.06
C PHE A 52 20.71 14.61 7.74
N LEU A 53 21.05 14.31 8.99
CA LEU A 53 22.18 14.90 9.70
C LEU A 53 23.57 14.37 9.24
N GLY A 54 23.64 13.55 8.20
CA GLY A 54 24.90 13.20 7.52
C GLY A 54 25.75 12.11 8.18
N ASN A 55 25.26 11.46 9.25
CA ASN A 55 25.96 10.39 9.97
C ASN A 55 25.32 9.02 9.70
N SER A 56 25.17 8.63 8.44
CA SER A 56 24.25 7.57 8.03
C SER A 56 24.85 6.17 7.92
N ASP A 57 25.69 5.78 8.90
CA ASP A 57 26.05 4.37 9.10
C ASP A 57 25.06 3.72 10.08
N PHE A 58 24.25 2.78 9.58
CA PHE A 58 23.28 2.05 10.38
C PHE A 58 23.55 0.55 10.36
N TYR A 59 23.47 -0.09 11.53
CA TYR A 59 23.45 -1.55 11.64
C TYR A 59 22.02 -2.05 11.62
N PHE A 60 21.73 -3.05 10.80
CA PHE A 60 20.49 -3.81 10.86
C PHE A 60 20.75 -5.10 11.63
N VAL A 61 20.15 -5.24 12.81
CA VAL A 61 20.39 -6.34 13.74
C VAL A 61 19.09 -7.12 13.94
N PRO A 62 18.97 -8.36 13.42
CA PRO A 62 17.82 -9.21 13.75
C PRO A 62 17.89 -9.61 15.22
N LEU A 63 16.79 -9.42 15.96
CA LEU A 63 16.67 -9.80 17.37
C LEU A 63 15.99 -11.16 17.55
N LEU A 64 14.96 -11.40 16.75
CA LEU A 64 14.19 -12.64 16.75
C LEU A 64 13.95 -13.02 15.30
N ILE A 65 14.19 -14.27 14.95
CA ILE A 65 13.91 -14.82 13.62
C ILE A 65 13.05 -16.05 13.81
N PHE A 66 11.94 -16.10 13.10
CA PHE A 66 11.07 -17.26 13.10
C PHE A 66 10.60 -17.60 11.69
N ASN A 67 10.24 -18.87 11.52
CA ASN A 67 9.58 -19.31 10.31
C ASN A 67 8.12 -18.82 10.36
N THR A 68 7.71 -18.12 9.30
CA THR A 68 6.37 -17.56 9.17
C THR A 68 5.28 -18.62 9.08
N THR A 69 5.65 -19.88 8.83
CA THR A 69 4.73 -21.03 8.87
C THR A 69 4.46 -21.54 10.28
N THR A 70 5.30 -21.19 11.27
CA THR A 70 5.16 -21.65 12.67
C THR A 70 4.21 -20.77 13.47
N VAL A 71 3.98 -19.53 13.01
CA VAL A 71 2.92 -18.68 13.57
C VAL A 71 1.60 -19.22 13.02
N VAL A 72 0.78 -19.85 13.86
CA VAL A 72 -0.55 -20.34 13.47
C VAL A 72 -1.43 -19.13 13.18
N VAL A 73 -1.53 -18.88 11.88
CA VAL A 73 -2.31 -17.86 11.20
C VAL A 73 -3.74 -18.40 11.13
N ASP A 74 -4.69 -17.70 11.73
CA ASP A 74 -6.10 -18.07 11.70
C ASP A 74 -6.57 -18.19 10.24
N LEU A 75 -6.84 -19.43 9.81
CA LEU A 75 -7.23 -19.78 8.45
C LEU A 75 -8.62 -19.25 8.09
N THR A 76 -9.41 -18.81 9.06
CA THR A 76 -10.72 -18.20 8.82
C THR A 76 -10.62 -16.74 8.39
N ASN A 77 -9.45 -16.11 8.57
CA ASN A 77 -9.24 -14.71 8.26
C ASN A 77 -8.80 -14.53 6.79
N LYS A 78 -9.57 -13.75 6.02
CA LYS A 78 -9.32 -13.45 4.58
C LYS A 78 -7.97 -12.75 4.30
N ASN A 79 -7.20 -12.42 5.34
CA ASN A 79 -5.91 -11.77 5.22
C ASN A 79 -4.81 -12.75 4.83
N THR A 80 -3.87 -12.29 3.99
CA THR A 80 -2.69 -13.07 3.60
C THR A 80 -1.84 -13.44 4.81
N GLN A 81 -1.14 -14.57 4.77
CA GLN A 81 -0.22 -15.03 5.83
C GLN A 81 0.76 -13.92 6.27
N ASN A 82 1.29 -13.16 5.32
CA ASN A 82 2.18 -12.03 5.60
C ASN A 82 1.53 -10.91 6.42
N LYS A 83 0.23 -10.64 6.20
CA LYS A 83 -0.52 -9.66 7.00
C LYS A 83 -0.77 -10.18 8.40
N GLN A 84 -1.11 -11.45 8.54
CA GLN A 84 -1.38 -12.05 9.84
C GLN A 84 -0.11 -12.12 10.71
N VAL A 85 1.02 -12.51 10.14
CA VAL A 85 2.33 -12.47 10.82
C VAL A 85 2.70 -11.04 11.24
N ALA A 86 2.44 -10.05 10.39
CA ALA A 86 2.71 -8.66 10.71
C ALA A 86 1.84 -8.15 11.87
N LEU A 87 0.54 -8.51 11.89
CA LEU A 87 -0.37 -8.18 12.99
C LEU A 87 0.04 -8.85 14.30
N PHE A 88 0.45 -10.11 14.24
CA PHE A 88 0.92 -10.83 15.42
C PHE A 88 2.17 -10.17 16.03
N LEU A 89 3.17 -9.88 15.19
CA LEU A 89 4.39 -9.19 15.61
C LEU A 89 4.08 -7.84 16.25
N ASP A 90 3.19 -7.08 15.62
CA ASP A 90 2.80 -5.76 16.08
C ASP A 90 2.10 -5.81 17.44
N GLN A 91 1.00 -6.57 17.54
CA GLN A 91 0.11 -6.56 18.69
C GLN A 91 0.70 -7.25 19.91
N PHE A 92 1.39 -8.38 19.72
CA PHE A 92 1.78 -9.24 20.83
C PHE A 92 3.25 -9.13 21.22
N ILE A 93 4.09 -8.53 20.38
CA ILE A 93 5.53 -8.46 20.65
C ILE A 93 6.04 -7.02 20.62
N GLU A 94 5.91 -6.32 19.50
CA GLU A 94 6.46 -4.98 19.30
C GLU A 94 5.80 -3.96 20.22
N LYS A 95 4.46 -3.97 20.33
CA LYS A 95 3.73 -3.06 21.21
C LYS A 95 4.15 -3.19 22.67
N SER A 96 4.13 -4.40 23.23
CA SER A 96 4.47 -4.62 24.65
C SER A 96 5.94 -4.25 24.95
N LEU A 97 6.86 -4.54 24.03
CA LEU A 97 8.26 -4.12 24.17
C LEU A 97 8.38 -2.60 24.15
N LEU A 98 7.78 -1.94 23.15
CA LEU A 98 7.84 -0.48 23.04
C LEU A 98 7.17 0.21 24.24
N GLU A 99 6.05 -0.31 24.76
CA GLU A 99 5.39 0.26 25.95
C GLU A 99 6.28 0.17 27.18
N ASN A 100 6.95 -0.96 27.37
CA ASN A 100 7.91 -1.12 28.47
C ASN A 100 9.10 -0.15 28.33
N TYR A 101 9.65 0.00 27.13
CA TYR A 101 10.80 0.86 26.90
C TYR A 101 10.49 2.36 26.90
N LEU A 102 9.34 2.78 26.36
CA LEU A 102 8.94 4.20 26.37
C LEU A 102 8.64 4.71 27.78
N ASN A 103 8.25 3.82 28.69
CA ASN A 103 8.06 4.14 30.11
C ASN A 103 9.37 4.04 30.93
N SER A 104 10.50 3.73 30.29
CA SER A 104 11.81 3.59 30.93
C SER A 104 12.72 4.81 30.66
N SER A 105 13.80 4.94 31.43
CA SER A 105 14.84 5.96 31.19
C SER A 105 15.54 5.84 29.83
N LEU A 106 15.38 4.72 29.13
CA LEU A 106 15.97 4.46 27.81
C LEU A 106 15.21 5.13 26.66
N GLN A 107 14.07 5.77 26.92
CA GLN A 107 13.22 6.42 25.91
C GLN A 107 14.01 7.32 24.94
N PHE A 108 14.96 8.10 25.44
CA PHE A 108 15.77 9.03 24.63
C PHE A 108 16.65 8.33 23.59
N ASN A 109 16.99 7.06 23.83
CA ASN A 109 17.80 6.27 22.92
C ASN A 109 16.97 5.62 21.81
N PHE A 110 15.64 5.62 21.92
CA PHE A 110 14.77 5.09 20.88
C PHE A 110 14.43 6.14 19.82
N LEU A 111 14.41 5.69 18.56
CA LEU A 111 13.91 6.43 17.41
C LEU A 111 12.41 6.16 17.17
N ASN A 112 11.84 5.19 17.89
CA ASN A 112 10.41 4.97 17.99
C ASN A 112 9.81 6.06 18.90
N VAL A 113 8.94 6.90 18.36
CA VAL A 113 8.33 8.02 19.11
C VAL A 113 7.01 7.63 19.79
N LYS A 114 6.40 6.53 19.34
CA LYS A 114 5.13 5.99 19.82
C LYS A 114 5.11 4.47 19.64
N THR A 115 4.29 3.80 20.45
CA THR A 115 3.95 2.37 20.36
C THR A 115 2.93 2.15 19.26
N ILE A 116 3.34 2.10 17.99
CA ILE A 116 2.35 1.77 16.95
C ILE A 116 3.00 1.13 15.74
N GLY A 117 2.65 -0.14 15.52
CA GLY A 117 1.62 -0.51 14.56
C GLY A 117 1.44 0.39 13.36
N ARG A 118 1.49 -0.23 12.18
CA ARG A 118 0.81 0.34 11.01
C ARG A 118 -0.62 0.69 11.47
N PHE A 119 -1.09 1.92 11.17
CA PHE A 119 -2.52 2.34 11.21
C PHE A 119 -3.01 3.24 12.36
N GLU A 120 -2.35 4.39 12.62
CA GLU A 120 -3.13 5.58 13.02
C GLU A 120 -3.71 6.24 11.76
N ILE A 121 -4.98 6.68 11.83
CA ILE A 121 -5.60 7.52 10.80
C ILE A 121 -4.77 8.81 10.70
N GLY A 122 -4.12 9.04 9.55
CA GLY A 122 -3.21 10.18 9.32
C GLY A 122 -1.72 9.84 9.40
N ASN A 123 -1.34 8.63 9.78
CA ASN A 123 0.06 8.18 9.71
C ASN A 123 0.45 7.84 8.26
N THR A 124 1.41 8.58 7.70
CA THR A 124 1.93 8.40 6.34
C THR A 124 3.08 7.39 6.25
N PHE A 125 3.58 6.88 7.38
CA PHE A 125 4.83 6.11 7.48
C PHE A 125 4.62 4.59 7.38
N GLY A 126 3.51 4.07 7.92
CA GLY A 126 2.99 2.78 7.53
C GLY A 126 2.16 2.97 6.26
N GLY A 127 2.44 2.24 5.18
CA GLY A 127 1.54 2.24 4.02
C GLY A 127 0.11 2.14 4.55
N SER A 128 -0.71 3.16 4.23
CA SER A 128 -2.02 3.43 4.83
C SER A 128 -2.80 2.16 5.20
N PRO A 129 -3.64 2.15 6.26
CA PRO A 129 -4.63 1.08 6.45
C PRO A 129 -5.46 0.84 5.19
N ASN A 130 -5.60 1.92 4.43
CA ASN A 130 -6.28 2.00 3.15
C ASN A 130 -5.29 1.94 1.96
N SER A 131 -4.10 1.34 2.13
CA SER A 131 -3.22 0.98 1.01
C SER A 131 -3.74 -0.24 0.23
N GLY A 132 -4.76 -0.91 0.77
CA GLY A 132 -5.87 -1.41 -0.01
C GLY A 132 -7.03 -0.44 0.16
N SER A 133 -7.05 0.65 -0.62
CA SER A 133 -8.28 1.46 -0.68
C SER A 133 -9.37 0.49 -1.11
N PRO A 134 -10.57 0.50 -0.50
CA PRO A 134 -11.67 -0.36 -0.95
C PRO A 134 -11.74 -0.27 -2.46
N ASN A 135 -12.08 -1.37 -3.15
CA ASN A 135 -12.24 -1.37 -4.59
C ASN A 135 -13.18 -0.21 -4.97
N GLN A 136 -12.59 0.92 -5.39
CA GLN A 136 -13.36 2.11 -5.72
C GLN A 136 -13.90 1.84 -7.10
N ALA A 137 -15.12 1.32 -7.13
CA ALA A 137 -15.86 1.17 -8.34
C ALA A 137 -16.04 2.54 -8.99
N VAL A 138 -16.10 2.54 -10.30
CA VAL A 138 -16.22 3.77 -11.08
C VAL A 138 -17.21 3.57 -12.20
N SER A 139 -17.98 4.59 -12.55
CA SER A 139 -18.92 4.55 -13.66
C SER A 139 -18.67 5.64 -14.68
N CYS A 140 -19.06 5.34 -15.92
CA CYS A 140 -19.14 6.28 -17.02
C CYS A 140 -20.23 5.83 -18.00
N GLY A 141 -21.29 6.63 -18.12
CA GLY A 141 -22.46 6.26 -18.95
C GLY A 141 -23.11 4.97 -18.44
N ASN A 142 -23.31 4.00 -19.33
CA ASN A 142 -23.98 2.73 -19.04
C ASN A 142 -23.04 1.66 -18.44
N TYR A 143 -21.81 2.04 -18.10
CA TYR A 143 -20.77 1.12 -17.67
C TYR A 143 -20.29 1.45 -16.27
N ALA A 144 -20.15 0.42 -15.44
CA ALA A 144 -19.48 0.49 -14.16
C ALA A 144 -18.37 -0.57 -14.08
N TRP A 145 -17.19 -0.17 -13.63
CA TRP A 145 -16.06 -1.05 -13.38
C TRP A 145 -15.91 -1.27 -11.88
N GLU A 146 -15.65 -2.52 -11.48
CA GLU A 146 -15.44 -2.90 -10.08
C GLU A 146 -14.29 -2.11 -9.41
N THR A 147 -13.30 -1.66 -10.19
CA THR A 147 -12.18 -0.88 -9.68
C THR A 147 -11.66 0.15 -10.67
N ILE A 148 -10.99 1.19 -10.17
CA ILE A 148 -10.11 2.07 -10.96
C ILE A 148 -9.11 1.28 -11.83
N SER A 149 -8.58 0.16 -11.31
CA SER A 149 -7.62 -0.66 -12.04
C SER A 149 -8.26 -1.41 -13.22
N ALA A 150 -9.52 -1.85 -13.05
CA ALA A 150 -10.31 -2.46 -14.11
C ALA A 150 -10.60 -1.44 -15.22
N ALA A 151 -11.09 -0.25 -14.88
CA ALA A 151 -11.30 0.82 -15.85
C ALA A 151 -10.01 1.19 -16.60
N ALA A 152 -8.90 1.35 -15.87
CA ALA A 152 -7.59 1.62 -16.46
C ALA A 152 -7.17 0.53 -17.46
N SER A 153 -7.40 -0.74 -17.12
CA SER A 153 -7.12 -1.87 -18.00
C SER A 153 -8.00 -1.88 -19.24
N THR A 154 -9.28 -1.55 -19.13
CA THR A 154 -10.21 -1.46 -20.27
C THR A 154 -9.78 -0.40 -21.27
N PHE A 155 -9.40 0.78 -20.78
CA PHE A 155 -9.01 1.91 -21.63
C PHE A 155 -7.53 1.89 -22.03
N SER A 156 -6.76 0.90 -21.56
CA SER A 156 -5.29 0.85 -21.71
C SER A 156 -4.59 2.14 -21.26
N VAL A 157 -5.06 2.76 -20.17
CA VAL A 157 -4.49 3.97 -19.57
C VAL A 157 -3.91 3.67 -18.19
N ASP A 158 -3.13 4.59 -17.64
CA ASP A 158 -2.67 4.47 -16.26
C ASP A 158 -3.80 4.82 -15.26
N ARG A 159 -3.69 4.32 -14.03
CA ARG A 159 -4.68 4.57 -12.96
C ARG A 159 -4.78 6.05 -12.56
N ARG A 160 -3.75 6.87 -12.79
CA ARG A 160 -3.77 8.31 -12.50
C ARG A 160 -4.66 9.03 -13.53
N SER A 161 -4.68 8.61 -14.79
CA SER A 161 -5.58 9.14 -15.82
C SER A 161 -7.05 8.92 -15.46
N ILE A 162 -7.42 7.75 -14.93
CA ILE A 162 -8.79 7.49 -14.42
C ILE A 162 -9.12 8.41 -13.24
N ARG A 163 -8.21 8.56 -12.27
CA ARG A 163 -8.43 9.47 -11.13
C ARG A 163 -8.61 10.92 -11.57
N LEU A 164 -7.84 11.37 -12.57
CA LEU A 164 -8.01 12.70 -13.16
C LEU A 164 -9.36 12.84 -13.86
N ALA A 165 -9.84 11.80 -14.55
CA ALA A 165 -11.16 11.82 -15.17
C ALA A 165 -12.29 11.92 -14.12
N ILE A 166 -12.15 11.25 -12.97
CA ILE A 166 -13.06 11.40 -11.83
C ILE A 166 -13.02 12.83 -11.28
N GLN A 167 -11.83 13.39 -11.04
CA GLN A 167 -11.68 14.76 -10.55
C GLN A 167 -12.27 15.81 -11.49
N LYS A 168 -12.30 15.53 -12.79
CA LYS A 168 -12.91 16.37 -13.83
C LYS A 168 -14.42 16.11 -14.01
N ASN A 169 -15.03 15.26 -13.18
CA ASN A 169 -16.44 14.83 -13.29
C ASN A 169 -16.80 14.14 -14.62
N ASN A 170 -15.81 13.59 -15.34
CA ASN A 170 -16.04 12.80 -16.56
C ASN A 170 -16.37 11.33 -16.25
N MET A 171 -16.00 10.87 -15.05
CA MET A 171 -16.37 9.60 -14.46
C MET A 171 -16.86 9.83 -13.03
N GLN A 172 -17.70 8.95 -12.53
CA GLN A 172 -18.18 9.01 -11.15
C GLN A 172 -17.58 7.87 -10.34
N GLN A 173 -17.20 8.17 -9.09
CA GLN A 173 -16.82 7.13 -8.14
C GLN A 173 -18.08 6.58 -7.47
N LEU A 174 -18.16 5.26 -7.35
CA LEU A 174 -19.27 4.55 -6.73
C LEU A 174 -18.86 3.94 -5.39
N THR A 175 -19.78 3.90 -4.44
CA THR A 175 -19.71 3.02 -3.28
C THR A 175 -19.95 1.56 -3.69
N GLU A 176 -19.67 0.62 -2.78
CA GLU A 176 -19.95 -0.80 -3.02
C GLU A 176 -21.46 -1.07 -3.23
N GLU A 177 -22.31 -0.39 -2.45
CA GLU A 177 -23.76 -0.45 -2.58
C GLU A 177 -24.24 0.11 -3.92
N GLU A 178 -23.74 1.28 -4.33
CA GLU A 178 -24.05 1.89 -5.62
C GLU A 178 -23.60 1.04 -6.80
N PHE A 179 -22.44 0.38 -6.70
CA PHE A 179 -21.97 -0.55 -7.72
C PHE A 179 -22.86 -1.80 -7.78
N ASN A 180 -23.25 -2.36 -6.64
CA ASN A 180 -24.11 -3.54 -6.60
C ASN A 180 -25.50 -3.26 -7.19
N LEU A 181 -26.04 -2.06 -6.93
CA LEU A 181 -27.31 -1.56 -7.44
C LEU A 181 -27.22 -0.89 -8.83
N PHE A 182 -26.05 -0.89 -9.46
CA PHE A 182 -25.87 -0.20 -10.75
C PHE A 182 -26.78 -0.83 -11.82
N PRO A 183 -27.65 -0.05 -12.50
CA PRO A 183 -28.76 -0.58 -13.29
C PRO A 183 -28.37 -1.09 -14.68
N HIS A 184 -27.12 -0.91 -15.08
CA HIS A 184 -26.63 -1.22 -16.43
C HIS A 184 -25.50 -2.26 -16.39
N VAL A 185 -24.47 -2.08 -17.21
CA VAL A 185 -23.41 -3.06 -17.40
C VAL A 185 -22.37 -2.92 -16.29
N LYS A 186 -22.13 -4.00 -15.56
CA LYS A 186 -21.05 -4.11 -14.58
C LYS A 186 -19.91 -4.94 -15.17
N ILE A 187 -18.69 -4.43 -15.06
CA ILE A 187 -17.47 -5.05 -15.58
C ILE A 187 -16.60 -5.44 -14.40
N SER A 188 -16.42 -6.75 -14.21
CA SER A 188 -15.54 -7.26 -13.16
C SER A 188 -14.06 -7.01 -13.52
N LYS A 189 -13.20 -7.07 -12.51
CA LYS A 189 -11.75 -7.00 -12.73
C LYS A 189 -11.23 -8.09 -13.68
N SER A 190 -11.85 -9.26 -13.68
CA SER A 190 -11.45 -10.40 -14.53
C SER A 190 -11.77 -10.16 -16.01
N GLU A 191 -12.86 -9.44 -16.30
CA GLU A 191 -13.33 -9.18 -17.67
C GLU A 191 -12.77 -7.88 -18.24
N ALA A 192 -12.25 -6.99 -17.41
CA ALA A 192 -11.89 -5.62 -17.79
C ALA A 192 -10.99 -5.50 -19.03
N LYS A 193 -10.08 -6.46 -19.25
CA LYS A 193 -9.16 -6.46 -20.39
C LYS A 193 -9.80 -6.95 -21.69
N THR A 194 -10.81 -7.81 -21.59
CA THR A 194 -11.38 -8.55 -22.73
C THR A 194 -12.81 -8.13 -23.08
N TYR A 195 -13.52 -7.45 -22.18
CA TYR A 195 -14.95 -7.14 -22.33
C TYR A 195 -15.31 -6.43 -23.65
N PHE A 196 -14.44 -5.52 -24.12
CA PHE A 196 -14.64 -4.74 -25.35
C PHE A 196 -13.88 -5.29 -26.56
N GLN A 197 -13.35 -6.52 -26.49
CA GLN A 197 -12.63 -7.13 -27.62
C GLN A 197 -13.57 -7.69 -28.70
N ASP A 198 -14.86 -7.86 -28.38
CA ASP A 198 -15.87 -8.23 -29.38
C ASP A 198 -16.07 -7.09 -30.38
N ASN A 199 -16.06 -7.40 -31.69
CA ASN A 199 -16.21 -6.40 -32.77
C ASN A 199 -17.42 -5.46 -32.61
N ASN A 200 -18.52 -5.95 -32.02
CA ASN A 200 -19.73 -5.16 -31.77
C ASN A 200 -19.57 -4.11 -30.66
N LYS A 201 -18.59 -4.26 -29.76
CA LYS A 201 -18.36 -3.39 -28.60
C LYS A 201 -17.17 -2.45 -28.78
N ILE A 202 -16.25 -2.75 -29.71
CA ILE A 202 -15.06 -1.90 -30.00
C ILE A 202 -15.48 -0.46 -30.36
N GLN A 203 -16.56 -0.29 -31.12
CA GLN A 203 -17.06 1.04 -31.49
C GLN A 203 -17.46 1.85 -30.24
N GLU A 204 -18.14 1.23 -29.29
CA GLU A 204 -18.53 1.85 -28.02
C GLU A 204 -17.32 2.24 -27.17
N LEU A 205 -16.31 1.36 -27.10
CA LEU A 205 -15.05 1.65 -26.42
C LEU A 205 -14.36 2.88 -27.02
N ASN A 206 -14.32 2.97 -28.35
CA ASN A 206 -13.70 4.09 -29.06
C ASN A 206 -14.45 5.42 -28.82
N ILE A 207 -15.78 5.38 -28.70
CA ILE A 207 -16.59 6.56 -28.32
C ILE A 207 -16.23 7.01 -26.89
N LEU A 208 -16.18 6.07 -25.94
CA LEU A 208 -15.82 6.35 -24.55
C LEU A 208 -14.39 6.90 -24.43
N LEU A 209 -13.43 6.31 -25.15
CA LEU A 209 -12.04 6.76 -25.16
C LEU A 209 -11.90 8.19 -25.67
N ARG A 210 -12.58 8.55 -26.76
CA ARG A 210 -12.54 9.93 -27.28
C ARG A 210 -13.13 10.93 -26.30
N LYS A 211 -14.20 10.55 -25.59
CA LYS A 211 -14.85 11.41 -24.59
C LYS A 211 -13.97 11.62 -23.36
N LEU A 212 -13.32 10.55 -22.87
CA LEU A 212 -12.57 10.58 -21.62
C LEU A 212 -11.10 10.97 -21.79
N PHE A 213 -10.51 10.58 -22.92
CA PHE A 213 -9.08 10.69 -23.23
C PHE A 213 -8.86 11.13 -24.69
N PRO A 214 -9.18 12.39 -25.04
CA PRO A 214 -9.17 12.86 -26.43
C PRO A 214 -7.80 12.75 -27.13
N ASN A 215 -6.71 12.69 -26.37
CA ASN A 215 -5.35 12.58 -26.88
C ASN A 215 -4.89 11.13 -27.11
N LYS A 216 -5.73 10.14 -26.84
CA LYS A 216 -5.39 8.72 -27.03
C LYS A 216 -5.80 8.26 -28.44
N PRO A 217 -4.93 7.53 -29.17
CA PRO A 217 -5.34 6.91 -30.42
C PRO A 217 -6.49 5.92 -30.17
N PRO A 218 -7.43 5.77 -31.12
CA PRO A 218 -8.45 4.74 -31.04
C PRO A 218 -7.81 3.35 -30.97
N PHE A 219 -8.51 2.39 -30.39
CA PHE A 219 -8.06 1.01 -30.50
C PHE A 219 -8.05 0.60 -31.97
N PRO A 220 -6.98 -0.07 -32.44
CA PRO A 220 -6.93 -0.54 -33.81
C PRO A 220 -8.13 -1.46 -34.04
N PHE A 221 -8.88 -1.18 -35.11
CA PHE A 221 -9.74 -2.20 -35.69
C PHE A 221 -8.82 -3.34 -36.12
N LEU A 222 -9.04 -4.55 -35.60
CA LEU A 222 -8.46 -5.75 -36.19
C LEU A 222 -9.16 -6.02 -37.53
#